data_AF-A0A3D1ARV3-F1
#
_entry.id   AF-A0A3D1ARV3-F1
#
_cell.length_a   1.000
_cell.length_b   1.000
_cell.length_c   1.000
_cell.angle_alpha   90.00
_cell.angle_beta   90.00
_cell.angle_gamma   90.00
#
_symmetry.space_group_name_H-M   'P 1'
#
loop_
_entity.id
_entity.type
_entity.pdbx_description
1 polymer ?
#
loop_
_entity_poly.entity_id
_entity_poly.type
_entity_poly.pdbx_seq_one_letter_code
_entity_poly.pdbx_strand_id
1 'polypeptide(L)' 'MHRYYDRDHHDWHEWNEREDHAYRQYLKDQHREYREWNRVPRHDQTAYWRWRHEHMEMDAH' A
#
# COMPACT_ATOMS: atom_id res chain seq x y z
N MET A 1 -4.41 13.71 1.10
CA MET A 1 -4.33 12.98 -0.19
C MET A 1 -2.90 13.13 -0.69
N HIS A 2 -2.13 12.05 -0.72
CA HIS A 2 -0.76 12.06 -1.25
C HIS A 2 -0.70 11.16 -2.47
N ARG A 3 -0.19 11.64 -3.60
CA ARG A 3 -0.05 10.83 -4.81
C ARG A 3 1.38 10.29 -4.90
N TYR A 4 1.53 8.97 -4.94
CA TYR A 4 2.81 8.31 -5.12
C TYR A 4 2.88 7.80 -6.56
N TYR A 5 3.91 8.25 -7.28
CA TYR A 5 4.16 7.78 -8.64
C TYR A 5 4.97 6.49 -8.57
N ASP A 6 4.35 5.39 -9.00
CA ASP A 6 5.06 4.14 -9.19
C ASP A 6 5.69 4.11 -10.58
N ARG A 7 7.02 4.11 -10.61
CA ARG A 7 7.80 4.09 -11.84
C ARG A 7 7.90 2.71 -12.48
N ASP A 8 7.53 1.65 -11.77
CA ASP A 8 7.64 0.28 -12.26
C ASP A 8 6.43 -0.06 -13.15
N HIS A 9 5.24 0.32 -12.70
CA HIS A 9 3.98 0.15 -13.41
C HIS A 9 3.53 1.39 -14.20
N HIS A 10 4.28 2.50 -14.10
CA HIS A 10 3.89 3.80 -14.65
C HIS A 10 2.51 4.26 -14.15
N ASP A 11 2.12 3.81 -12.97
CA ASP A 11 0.82 4.09 -12.36
C ASP A 11 0.95 5.16 -11.27
N TRP A 12 -0.17 5.80 -10.97
CA TRP A 12 -0.23 6.77 -9.90
C TRP A 12 -1.14 6.28 -8.79
N HIS A 13 -0.53 5.95 -7.66
CA HIS A 13 -1.30 5.54 -6.50
C HIS A 13 -1.68 6.74 -5.63
N GLU A 14 -2.95 6.82 -5.27
CA GLU A 14 -3.48 7.84 -4.38
C GLU A 14 -3.57 7.32 -2.96
N TRP A 15 -2.73 7.84 -2.08
CA TRP A 15 -2.80 7.60 -0.64
C TRP A 15 -3.89 8.44 -0.01
N ASN A 16 -5.04 7.80 0.13
CA ASN A 16 -6.26 8.33 0.72
C ASN A 16 -6.49 7.71 2.12
N GLU A 17 -7.51 8.16 2.85
CA GLU A 17 -7.84 7.58 4.17
C GLU A 17 -8.19 6.09 4.09
N ARG A 18 -8.75 5.64 2.96
CA ARG A 18 -8.98 4.21 2.68
C ARG A 18 -7.66 3.43 2.56
N GLU A 19 -6.65 4.00 1.91
CA GLU A 19 -5.32 3.39 1.81
C GLU A 19 -4.66 3.29 3.17
N ASP A 20 -4.77 4.33 4.01
CA ASP A 20 -4.22 4.29 5.36
C ASP A 20 -4.84 3.15 6.19
N HIS A 21 -6.15 2.95 6.09
CA HIS A 21 -6.83 1.86 6.78
C HIS A 21 -6.37 0.48 6.29
N ALA A 22 -6.32 0.29 4.97
CA ALA A 22 -5.86 -0.95 4.38
C ALA A 22 -4.37 -1.23 4.66
N TYR A 23 -3.52 -0.21 4.66
CA TYR A 23 -2.12 -0.31 5.05
C TYR A 23 -1.95 -0.72 6.52
N ARG A 24 -2.76 -0.15 7.43
CA ARG A 24 -2.78 -0.61 8.83
C ARG A 24 -3.23 -2.07 8.94
N GLN A 25 -4.19 -2.50 8.13
CA GLN A 25 -4.64 -3.89 8.12
C GLN A 25 -3.54 -4.83 7.60
N TYR A 26 -2.88 -4.47 6.50
CA TYR A 26 -1.71 -5.18 5.98
C TYR A 26 -0.63 -5.32 7.05
N LEU A 27 -0.30 -4.23 7.75
CA LEU A 27 0.70 -4.28 8.82
C LEU A 27 0.27 -5.19 9.97
N LYS A 28 -1.00 -5.17 10.36
CA LYS A 28 -1.54 -6.10 11.37
C LYS A 28 -1.42 -7.55 10.93
N ASP A 29 -1.80 -7.85 9.68
CA ASP A 29 -1.70 -9.20 9.10
C ASP A 29 -0.24 -9.70 9.07
N GLN A 30 0.67 -8.81 8.69
CA GLN A 30 2.10 -9.10 8.65
C GLN A 30 2.79 -9.04 10.03
N HIS A 31 2.03 -8.78 11.11
CA HIS A 31 2.55 -8.54 12.47
C HIS A 31 3.68 -7.49 12.52
N ARG A 32 3.54 -6.44 11.73
CA ARG A 32 4.48 -5.31 11.64
C ARG A 32 3.97 -4.10 12.41
N GLU A 33 4.90 -3.35 12.97
CA GLU A 33 4.60 -2.08 13.62
C GLU A 33 4.16 -1.03 12.59
N TYR A 34 3.24 -0.16 13.00
CA TYR A 34 2.81 0.94 12.15
C TYR A 34 3.93 1.94 11.92
N ARG A 35 4.29 2.12 10.66
CA ARG A 35 5.27 3.10 10.22
C ARG A 35 4.67 4.00 9.16
N GLU A 36 4.84 5.31 9.34
CA GLU A 36 4.43 6.30 8.34
C GLU A 36 4.97 5.93 6.96
N TRP A 37 4.11 5.90 5.94
CA TRP A 37 4.45 5.47 4.59
C TRP A 37 5.70 6.15 4.01
N ASN A 38 5.88 7.46 4.29
CA ASN A 38 7.06 8.23 3.89
C ASN A 38 8.38 7.74 4.50
N ARG A 39 8.33 7.00 5.61
CA ARG A 39 9.49 6.42 6.31
C ARG A 39 9.68 4.93 6.02
N VAL A 40 8.75 4.33 5.28
CA VAL A 40 8.80 2.91 4.90
C VAL A 40 9.86 2.75 3.82
N PRO A 41 10.77 1.77 3.92
CA PRO A 41 11.74 1.52 2.88
C PRO A 41 11.05 1.07 1.59
N ARG A 42 11.64 1.39 0.44
CA ARG A 42 11.05 1.10 -0.88
C ARG A 42 10.65 -0.38 -1.06
N HIS A 43 11.41 -1.32 -0.48
CA HIS A 43 11.08 -2.74 -0.56
C HIS A 43 9.73 -3.09 0.09
N ASP A 44 9.42 -2.46 1.23
CA ASP A 44 8.16 -2.67 1.94
C ASP A 44 7.01 -1.94 1.24
N GLN A 45 7.29 -0.78 0.63
CA GLN A 45 6.31 -0.12 -0.22
C GLN A 45 5.90 -1.00 -1.40
N THR A 46 6.87 -1.60 -2.09
CA THR A 46 6.59 -2.56 -3.17
C THR A 46 5.85 -3.80 -2.67
N ALA A 47 6.20 -4.32 -1.49
CA ALA A 47 5.48 -5.46 -0.90
C ALA A 47 4.02 -5.13 -0.58
N TYR A 48 3.76 -3.94 -0.02
CA TYR A 48 2.40 -3.45 0.19
C TYR A 48 1.66 -3.29 -1.13
N TRP A 49 2.27 -2.70 -2.17
CA TRP A 49 1.60 -2.56 -3.47
C TRP A 49 1.23 -3.92 -4.06
N ARG A 50 2.12 -4.91 -4.00
CA ARG A 50 1.78 -6.29 -4.43
C ARG A 50 0.58 -6.85 -3.67
N TRP A 51 0.60 -6.76 -2.34
CA TRP A 51 -0.54 -7.16 -1.52
C TRP A 51 -1.82 -6.39 -1.87
N ARG A 52 -1.71 -5.10 -2.18
CA ARG A 52 -2.84 -4.28 -2.61
C ARG A 52 -3.40 -4.72 -3.94
N HIS A 53 -2.57 -5.07 -4.91
CA HIS A 53 -3.04 -5.63 -6.18
C HIS A 53 -3.82 -6.92 -5.93
N GLU A 54 -3.25 -7.85 -5.16
CA GLU A 54 -3.92 -9.11 -4.81
C GLU A 54 -5.26 -8.88 -4.08
N HIS A 55 -5.33 -7.88 -3.20
CA HIS A 55 -6.55 -7.56 -2.46
C HIS A 55 -7.59 -6.77 -3.28
N MET A 56 -7.15 -5.93 -4.22
CA MET A 56 -8.05 -5.22 -5.16
C MET A 56 -8.70 -6.18 -6.15
N GLU A 57 -7.96 -7.22 -6.60
CA GLU A 57 -8.51 -8.27 -7.46
C GLU A 57 -9.66 -9.05 -6.77
N MET A 58 -9.66 -9.15 -5.44
CA MET A 58 -10.74 -9.80 -4.67
C MET A 58 -11.99 -8.92 -4.51
N ASP A 59 -11.88 -7.60 -4.59
CA ASP A 59 -13.03 -6.66 -4.51
C ASP A 59 -13.75 -6.48 -5.86
N ALA A 60 -13.10 -6.91 -6.96
CA ALA A 60 -13.60 -6.74 -8.32
C ALA A 60 -14.39 -7.95 -8.89
N HIS A 61 -14.82 -8.91 -8.06
CA HIS A 61 -15.58 -10.10 -8.50
C HIS A 61 -16.89 -10.31 -7.72
#